data_AF-A0A7Z6UXM6-F1
#
_entry.id   AF-A0A7Z6UXM6-F1
#
_cell.length_a   1.000
_cell.length_b   1.000
_cell.length_c   1.000
_cell.angle_alpha   90.00
_cell.angle_beta   90.00
_cell.angle_gamma   90.00
#
_symmetry.space_group_name_H-M   'P 1'
#
loop_
_entity.id
_entity.type
_entity.pdbx_description
1 polymer ?
#
loop_
_entity_poly.entity_id
_entity_poly.type
_entity_poly.pdbx_seq_one_letter_code
_entity_poly.pdbx_strand_id
1 'polypeptide(L)'
;MRKLFIPLLLFSALEANEKNGFFIEAGFETGLLEGAQTQEKRHTTTKNTYATYNYLPTDTILKRAANLFTDAKSISQLNFSSLSPVKVLYIGGKLTIENFLPYNLSNVKLSFTDAQGNVIDLGVIETIPKHSKIVLPGEAFDSLKEAFDKIGPYTFFFPKFEATSTSISDTNTQRVFETLNKIKTDLVVNYRNENKFKDHENHWEAFTPQTAEEFTNLMLNMIAVLDSQSWGDAILNAPFEFTNSSTDCDNDPSKCVNPGVNGRVDSKVDQQYILNKQGIINNFRKKI
;
A
#
# COMPACT_ATOMS: atom_id res chain seq x y z
N MET A 1 18.08 54.07 -39.95
CA MET A 1 19.05 53.05 -39.49
C MET A 1 18.56 52.47 -38.16
N ARG A 2 18.56 51.13 -38.09
CA ARG A 2 18.35 50.16 -36.98
C ARG A 2 17.79 50.60 -35.60
N LYS A 3 16.60 50.05 -35.31
CA LYS A 3 16.11 49.29 -34.12
C LYS A 3 16.48 49.74 -32.70
N LEU A 4 15.47 49.86 -31.82
CA LEU A 4 15.27 48.88 -30.73
C LEU A 4 13.84 48.97 -30.17
N PHE A 5 13.12 47.84 -30.21
CA PHE A 5 11.89 47.59 -29.45
C PHE A 5 12.31 47.09 -28.05
N ILE A 6 11.79 47.70 -26.99
CA ILE A 6 11.84 47.14 -25.64
C ILE A 6 10.39 47.13 -25.14
N PRO A 7 9.71 45.97 -25.04
CA PRO A 7 8.51 45.90 -24.26
C PRO A 7 8.92 45.88 -22.78
N LEU A 8 8.32 46.80 -22.03
CA LEU A 8 8.40 46.89 -20.58
C LEU A 8 7.86 45.57 -19.99
N LEU A 9 8.75 44.61 -19.73
CA LEU A 9 8.44 43.46 -18.89
C LEU A 9 8.37 44.00 -17.46
N LEU A 10 7.14 44.25 -17.02
CA LEU A 10 6.78 44.26 -15.61
C LEU A 10 7.21 42.90 -15.05
N PHE A 11 8.37 42.89 -14.38
CA PHE A 11 8.70 41.88 -13.40
C PHE A 11 7.66 42.00 -12.29
N SER A 12 6.54 41.30 -12.46
CA SER A 12 5.79 40.81 -11.31
C SER A 12 6.80 40.01 -10.51
N ALA A 13 7.14 40.51 -9.33
CA ALA A 13 7.85 39.74 -8.33
C ALA A 13 7.10 38.41 -8.17
N LEU A 14 7.69 37.34 -8.71
CA LEU A 14 7.36 35.98 -8.30
C LEU A 14 8.03 35.81 -6.93
N GLU A 15 7.49 36.49 -5.92
CA GLU A 15 7.67 36.05 -4.56
C GLU A 15 6.95 34.70 -4.48
N ALA A 16 7.73 33.63 -4.58
CA ALA A 16 7.25 32.31 -4.22
C ALA A 16 6.78 32.40 -2.75
N ASN A 17 5.48 32.29 -2.54
CA ASN A 17 4.88 32.24 -1.22
C ASN A 17 5.44 31.00 -0.49
N GLU A 18 5.80 31.10 0.79
CA GLU A 18 6.36 29.98 1.59
C GLU A 18 5.42 28.76 1.72
N LYS A 19 4.17 28.87 1.23
CA LYS A 19 3.22 27.76 1.10
C LYS A 19 3.19 27.09 -0.28
N ASN A 20 4.08 27.45 -1.19
CA ASN A 20 4.28 26.74 -2.45
C ASN A 20 5.06 25.43 -2.18
N GLY A 21 4.44 24.53 -1.42
CA GLY A 21 4.85 23.14 -1.40
C GLY A 21 4.68 22.56 -2.81
N PHE A 22 5.65 21.77 -3.25
CA PHE A 22 5.46 20.91 -4.41
C PHE A 22 4.41 19.86 -4.02
N PHE A 23 3.27 19.87 -4.69
CA PHE A 23 2.28 18.80 -4.53
C PHE A 23 2.85 17.54 -5.16
N ILE A 24 3.21 16.55 -4.34
CA ILE A 24 3.45 15.21 -4.84
C ILE A 24 2.08 14.56 -5.01
N GLU A 25 1.54 14.62 -6.22
CA GLU A 25 0.36 13.85 -6.63
C GLU A 25 0.75 12.37 -6.79
N ALA A 26 1.05 11.70 -5.66
CA ALA A 26 1.41 10.30 -5.63
C ALA A 26 0.66 9.51 -4.54
N GLY A 27 -0.51 10.01 -4.12
CA GLY A 27 -1.44 9.20 -3.32
C GLY A 27 -1.98 8.04 -4.16
N PHE A 28 -1.95 6.83 -3.59
CA PHE A 28 -2.56 5.64 -4.19
C PHE A 28 -4.01 5.94 -4.61
N GLU A 29 -4.79 6.58 -3.73
CA GLU A 29 -6.17 6.95 -4.04
C GLU A 29 -6.28 8.14 -5.01
N THR A 30 -5.46 9.20 -4.88
CA THR A 30 -5.57 10.40 -5.74
C THR A 30 -5.25 10.08 -7.20
N GLY A 31 -4.21 9.28 -7.43
CA GLY A 31 -3.85 8.78 -8.75
C GLY A 31 -4.85 7.77 -9.32
N LEU A 32 -5.80 7.26 -8.55
CA LEU A 32 -6.93 6.42 -9.00
C LEU A 32 -8.22 7.26 -9.18
N LEU A 33 -8.42 8.29 -8.35
CA LEU A 33 -9.57 9.21 -8.37
C LEU A 33 -9.59 10.13 -9.59
N GLU A 34 -8.45 10.50 -10.18
CA GLU A 34 -8.41 11.22 -11.46
C GLU A 34 -9.04 10.43 -12.63
N GLY A 35 -9.25 9.12 -12.48
CA GLY A 35 -10.02 8.30 -13.41
C GLY A 35 -11.51 8.15 -13.06
N ALA A 36 -11.97 8.68 -11.93
CA ALA A 36 -13.30 8.42 -11.40
C ALA A 36 -14.33 9.46 -11.87
N GLN A 37 -14.92 9.21 -13.04
CA GLN A 37 -16.34 9.52 -13.23
C GLN A 37 -17.03 8.29 -13.79
N THR A 38 -17.46 7.34 -12.94
CA THR A 38 -18.38 6.29 -13.38
C THR A 38 -19.28 5.81 -12.25
N GLN A 39 -20.58 5.83 -12.52
CA GLN A 39 -21.68 5.38 -11.67
C GLN A 39 -21.57 3.89 -11.34
N GLU A 40 -21.94 3.50 -10.12
CA GLU A 40 -22.22 2.10 -9.76
C GLU A 40 -23.33 1.55 -10.66
N LYS A 41 -22.97 0.87 -11.75
CA LYS A 41 -23.94 0.10 -12.54
C LYS A 41 -24.29 -1.16 -11.76
N ARG A 42 -25.59 -1.34 -11.47
CA ARG A 42 -26.14 -2.62 -11.03
C ARG A 42 -25.76 -3.70 -12.04
N HIS A 43 -24.88 -4.61 -11.64
CA HIS A 43 -24.56 -5.81 -12.41
C HIS A 43 -25.79 -6.72 -12.40
N THR A 44 -26.39 -6.91 -13.57
CA THR A 44 -27.34 -8.01 -13.78
C THR A 44 -26.49 -9.24 -14.11
N THR A 45 -26.51 -10.23 -13.22
CA THR A 45 -25.66 -11.43 -13.29
C THR A 45 -25.97 -12.24 -14.55
N THR A 46 -25.23 -11.96 -15.62
CA THR A 46 -25.09 -12.91 -16.72
C THR A 46 -23.92 -13.79 -16.30
N LYS A 47 -24.13 -15.10 -16.09
CA LYS A 47 -23.03 -16.06 -15.87
C LYS A 47 -22.04 -15.88 -17.03
N ASN A 48 -20.97 -15.15 -16.80
CA ASN A 48 -19.90 -15.08 -17.77
C ASN A 48 -19.14 -16.40 -17.67
N THR A 49 -19.58 -17.41 -18.42
CA THR A 49 -18.76 -18.59 -18.69
C THR A 49 -17.64 -18.18 -19.63
N TYR A 50 -16.65 -17.46 -19.10
CA TYR A 50 -15.34 -17.39 -19.75
C TYR A 50 -14.75 -18.80 -19.62
N ALA A 51 -14.89 -19.60 -20.69
CA ALA A 51 -14.54 -21.03 -20.73
C ALA A 51 -13.06 -21.34 -20.41
N THR A 52 -12.25 -20.31 -20.13
CA THR A 52 -10.81 -20.38 -19.88
C THR A 52 -10.45 -20.52 -18.40
N TYR A 53 -11.35 -20.21 -17.46
CA TYR A 53 -11.01 -20.16 -16.03
C TYR A 53 -11.95 -21.01 -15.16
N ASN A 54 -11.37 -21.65 -14.14
CA ASN A 54 -12.13 -22.18 -13.01
C ASN A 54 -12.61 -21.02 -12.15
N TYR A 55 -13.92 -20.77 -12.14
CA TYR A 55 -14.52 -19.61 -11.52
C TYR A 55 -15.15 -19.93 -10.16
N LEU A 56 -14.86 -19.10 -9.17
CA LEU A 56 -15.66 -19.00 -7.95
C LEU A 56 -16.68 -17.87 -8.09
N PRO A 57 -17.98 -18.19 -8.22
CA PRO A 57 -19.01 -17.21 -8.52
C PRO A 57 -19.31 -16.33 -7.32
N THR A 58 -19.78 -15.13 -7.61
CA THR A 58 -20.11 -14.06 -6.65
C THR A 58 -20.93 -14.54 -5.47
N ASP A 59 -22.00 -15.29 -5.72
CA ASP A 59 -22.89 -15.78 -4.66
C ASP A 59 -22.18 -16.71 -3.67
N THR A 60 -21.22 -17.51 -4.14
CA THR A 60 -20.41 -18.40 -3.28
C THR A 60 -19.48 -17.57 -2.41
N ILE A 61 -18.90 -16.50 -2.96
CA ILE A 61 -17.99 -15.62 -2.24
C ILE A 61 -18.72 -14.76 -1.21
N LEU A 62 -19.78 -14.07 -1.60
CA LEU A 62 -20.50 -13.15 -0.72
C LEU A 62 -21.13 -13.85 0.49
N LYS A 63 -21.53 -15.12 0.37
CA LYS A 63 -22.02 -15.94 1.50
C LYS A 63 -20.95 -16.23 2.55
N ARG A 64 -19.67 -16.07 2.20
CA ARG A 64 -18.51 -16.39 3.05
C ARG A 64 -17.64 -15.17 3.36
N ALA A 65 -17.99 -14.02 2.80
CA ALA A 65 -17.33 -12.76 3.06
C ALA A 65 -17.86 -12.15 4.36
N ALA A 66 -16.95 -11.65 5.18
CA ALA A 66 -17.23 -10.80 6.33
C ALA A 66 -16.37 -9.55 6.24
N ASN A 67 -16.71 -8.51 7.00
CA ASN A 67 -15.82 -7.35 7.15
C ASN A 67 -14.50 -7.79 7.78
N LEU A 68 -13.39 -7.30 7.25
CA LEU A 68 -12.04 -7.57 7.73
C LEU A 68 -11.79 -6.84 9.05
N PHE A 69 -12.16 -5.56 9.11
CA PHE A 69 -12.08 -4.74 10.30
C PHE A 69 -13.39 -4.85 11.07
N THR A 70 -13.33 -5.46 12.25
CA THR A 70 -14.50 -5.67 13.13
C THR A 70 -14.25 -5.02 14.49
N ASP A 71 -14.12 -5.80 15.55
CA ASP A 71 -13.83 -5.30 16.88
C ASP A 71 -12.31 -5.15 17.11
N ALA A 72 -11.94 -4.35 18.10
CA ALA A 72 -10.53 -4.05 18.40
C ALA A 72 -9.66 -5.29 18.68
N LYS A 73 -10.24 -6.38 19.19
CA LYS A 73 -9.50 -7.63 19.44
C LYS A 73 -9.23 -8.39 18.15
N SER A 74 -10.19 -8.42 17.23
CA SER A 74 -10.01 -9.01 15.91
C SER A 74 -9.03 -8.18 15.07
N ILE A 75 -9.17 -6.85 15.10
CA ILE A 75 -8.27 -5.91 14.40
C ILE A 75 -6.83 -6.09 14.90
N SER A 76 -6.60 -6.25 16.20
CA SER A 76 -5.24 -6.40 16.75
C SER A 76 -4.53 -7.71 16.38
N GLN A 77 -5.23 -8.65 15.74
CA GLN A 77 -4.66 -9.88 15.18
C GLN A 77 -4.33 -9.75 13.70
N LEU A 78 -4.74 -8.66 13.04
CA LEU A 78 -4.42 -8.40 11.65
C LEU A 78 -2.96 -8.00 11.51
N ASN A 79 -2.38 -8.42 10.39
CA ASN A 79 -1.05 -8.01 9.96
C ASN A 79 -1.12 -7.73 8.47
N PHE A 80 -0.97 -6.45 8.15
CA PHE A 80 -0.96 -5.92 6.79
C PHE A 80 0.49 -5.74 6.32
N SER A 81 0.72 -6.01 5.03
CA SER A 81 1.96 -5.69 4.32
C SER A 81 1.60 -5.00 3.02
N SER A 82 2.31 -3.93 2.69
CA SER A 82 2.15 -3.22 1.40
C SER A 82 2.52 -4.07 0.19
N LEU A 83 3.30 -5.14 0.37
CA LEU A 83 3.61 -6.10 -0.70
C LEU A 83 2.51 -7.16 -0.89
N SER A 84 1.54 -7.24 0.02
CA SER A 84 0.43 -8.19 -0.04
C SER A 84 -0.88 -7.57 0.48
N PRO A 85 -1.37 -6.50 -0.14
CA PRO A 85 -2.59 -5.82 0.28
C PRO A 85 -3.86 -6.64 0.01
N VAL A 86 -3.78 -7.61 -0.91
CA VAL A 86 -4.73 -8.72 -1.02
C VAL A 86 -3.98 -9.96 -0.56
N LYS A 87 -4.16 -10.31 0.71
CA LYS A 87 -3.43 -11.39 1.36
C LYS A 87 -4.19 -12.70 1.18
N VAL A 88 -3.49 -13.75 0.80
CA VAL A 88 -4.07 -15.08 0.64
C VAL A 88 -3.27 -16.06 1.50
N LEU A 89 -3.96 -16.83 2.32
CA LEU A 89 -3.39 -17.76 3.30
C LEU A 89 -4.09 -19.10 3.17
N TYR A 90 -3.34 -20.19 3.32
CA TYR A 90 -3.92 -21.53 3.43
C TYR A 90 -3.51 -22.14 4.78
N ILE A 91 -4.47 -22.24 5.71
CA ILE A 91 -4.23 -22.70 7.07
C ILE A 91 -5.33 -23.69 7.44
N GLY A 92 -4.94 -24.88 7.94
CA GLY A 92 -5.89 -25.87 8.45
C GLY A 92 -6.94 -26.31 7.43
N GLY A 93 -6.54 -26.46 6.16
CA GLY A 93 -7.45 -26.88 5.08
C GLY A 93 -8.36 -25.78 4.53
N LYS A 94 -8.15 -24.51 4.93
CA LYS A 94 -9.00 -23.39 4.51
C LYS A 94 -8.17 -22.31 3.82
N LEU A 95 -8.65 -21.85 2.68
CA LEU A 95 -8.09 -20.68 2.01
C LEU A 95 -8.77 -19.42 2.57
N THR A 96 -7.99 -18.52 3.16
CA THR A 96 -8.44 -17.23 3.66
C THR A 96 -7.91 -16.14 2.75
N ILE A 97 -8.79 -15.25 2.30
CA ILE A 97 -8.46 -14.09 1.49
C ILE A 97 -8.83 -12.85 2.31
N GLU A 98 -7.87 -11.95 2.50
CA GLU A 98 -8.05 -10.70 3.22
C GLU A 98 -7.75 -9.55 2.25
N ASN A 99 -8.78 -8.76 1.91
CA ASN A 99 -8.64 -7.58 1.08
C ASN A 99 -8.57 -6.35 1.99
N PHE A 100 -7.37 -5.79 2.14
CA PHE A 100 -7.15 -4.58 2.94
C PHE A 100 -7.51 -3.30 2.18
N LEU A 101 -7.74 -3.39 0.86
CA LEU A 101 -7.97 -2.24 0.00
C LEU A 101 -9.39 -1.66 0.17
N PRO A 102 -9.56 -0.35 -0.10
CA PRO A 102 -10.86 0.32 -0.10
C PRO A 102 -11.69 0.06 -1.36
N TYR A 103 -11.31 -0.95 -2.17
CA TYR A 103 -11.91 -1.24 -3.46
C TYR A 103 -12.45 -2.68 -3.52
N ASN A 104 -13.63 -2.81 -4.13
CA ASN A 104 -14.10 -4.10 -4.61
C ASN A 104 -13.25 -4.48 -5.82
N LEU A 105 -12.77 -5.72 -5.86
CA LEU A 105 -11.96 -6.23 -6.95
C LEU A 105 -12.76 -7.25 -7.74
N SER A 106 -12.73 -7.18 -9.06
CA SER A 106 -13.46 -8.10 -9.94
C SER A 106 -12.55 -9.02 -10.74
N ASN A 107 -12.97 -10.27 -10.89
CA ASN A 107 -12.27 -11.30 -11.66
C ASN A 107 -10.78 -11.41 -11.31
N VAL A 108 -10.47 -11.58 -10.02
CA VAL A 108 -9.10 -11.68 -9.51
C VAL A 108 -8.63 -13.12 -9.62
N LYS A 109 -7.50 -13.34 -10.29
CA LYS A 109 -6.83 -14.64 -10.36
C LYS A 109 -6.07 -14.89 -9.06
N LEU A 110 -6.25 -16.10 -8.50
CA LEU A 110 -5.43 -16.61 -7.43
C LEU A 110 -4.47 -17.68 -7.95
N SER A 111 -3.23 -17.60 -7.48
CA SER A 111 -2.20 -18.60 -7.77
C SER A 111 -1.28 -18.76 -6.57
N PHE A 112 -0.48 -19.81 -6.57
CA PHE A 112 0.66 -19.90 -5.66
C PHE A 112 1.87 -20.49 -6.37
N THR A 113 3.05 -20.20 -5.85
CA THR A 113 4.29 -20.84 -6.34
C THR A 113 4.58 -22.07 -5.49
N ASP A 114 4.78 -23.23 -6.12
CA ASP A 114 5.15 -24.48 -5.44
C ASP A 114 6.64 -24.51 -5.04
N ALA A 115 7.06 -25.58 -4.37
CA ALA A 115 8.44 -25.73 -3.90
C ALA A 115 9.47 -25.87 -5.05
N GLN A 116 9.00 -26.18 -6.25
CA GLN A 116 9.81 -26.30 -7.46
C GLN A 116 9.87 -25.00 -8.26
N GLY A 117 9.17 -23.95 -7.81
CA GLY A 117 9.10 -22.65 -8.48
C GLY A 117 8.04 -22.57 -9.58
N ASN A 118 7.16 -23.57 -9.72
CA ASN A 118 6.07 -23.52 -10.69
C ASN A 118 4.90 -22.72 -10.13
N VAL A 119 4.32 -21.87 -10.96
CA VAL A 119 3.08 -21.16 -10.63
C VAL A 119 1.91 -22.11 -10.88
N ILE A 120 1.15 -22.40 -9.83
CA ILE A 120 -0.07 -23.20 -9.86
C ILE A 120 -1.27 -22.28 -9.78
N ASP A 121 -2.13 -22.36 -10.81
CA ASP A 121 -3.35 -21.57 -10.91
C ASP A 121 -4.47 -22.22 -10.09
N LEU A 122 -5.06 -21.43 -9.19
CA LEU A 122 -6.22 -21.86 -8.38
C LEU A 122 -7.54 -21.55 -9.07
N GLY A 123 -7.56 -20.49 -9.87
CA GLY A 123 -8.76 -20.03 -10.58
C GLY A 123 -9.00 -18.54 -10.39
N VAL A 124 -10.17 -18.10 -10.81
CA VAL A 124 -10.60 -16.70 -10.77
C VAL A 124 -11.74 -16.53 -9.79
N ILE A 125 -11.61 -15.55 -8.91
CA ILE A 125 -12.65 -15.12 -7.99
C ILE A 125 -13.39 -13.94 -8.61
N GLU A 126 -14.70 -14.11 -8.83
CA GLU A 126 -15.50 -13.14 -9.56
C GLU A 126 -15.57 -11.78 -8.85
N THR A 127 -15.66 -11.77 -7.51
CA THR A 127 -15.63 -10.56 -6.71
C THR A 127 -14.91 -10.78 -5.38
N ILE A 128 -14.11 -9.80 -4.97
CA ILE A 128 -13.54 -9.70 -3.63
C ILE A 128 -13.97 -8.33 -3.08
N PRO A 129 -14.92 -8.27 -2.13
CA PRO A 129 -15.37 -7.00 -1.57
C PRO A 129 -14.23 -6.23 -0.91
N LYS A 130 -14.32 -4.89 -0.87
CA LYS A 130 -13.39 -4.04 -0.12
C LYS A 130 -13.38 -4.42 1.36
N HIS A 131 -12.24 -4.21 2.03
CA HIS A 131 -12.10 -4.42 3.48
C HIS A 131 -12.75 -5.73 3.96
N SER A 132 -12.53 -6.83 3.23
CA SER A 132 -13.23 -8.09 3.48
C SER A 132 -12.29 -9.23 3.81
N LYS A 133 -12.82 -10.18 4.59
CA LYS A 133 -12.23 -11.47 4.90
C LYS A 133 -13.13 -12.56 4.35
N ILE A 134 -12.61 -13.40 3.48
CA ILE A 134 -13.33 -14.51 2.86
C ILE A 134 -12.65 -15.81 3.28
N VAL A 135 -13.41 -16.75 3.82
CA VAL A 135 -12.90 -18.08 4.20
C VAL A 135 -13.55 -19.15 3.34
N LEU A 136 -12.74 -19.75 2.47
CA LEU A 136 -13.14 -20.80 1.55
C LEU A 136 -12.63 -22.17 2.04
N PRO A 137 -13.44 -23.24 1.90
CA PRO A 137 -12.96 -24.59 2.10
C PRO A 137 -11.87 -24.91 1.06
N GLY A 138 -10.83 -25.65 1.43
CA GLY A 138 -9.74 -26.02 0.51
C GLY A 138 -10.24 -26.83 -0.68
N GLU A 139 -11.32 -27.59 -0.48
CA GLU A 139 -12.04 -28.35 -1.52
C GLU A 139 -12.73 -27.45 -2.56
N ALA A 140 -12.78 -26.12 -2.34
CA ALA A 140 -13.21 -25.18 -3.38
C ALA A 140 -12.22 -25.07 -4.54
N PHE A 141 -11.01 -25.64 -4.42
CA PHE A 141 -9.94 -25.57 -5.41
C PHE A 141 -9.29 -26.93 -5.64
N ASP A 142 -9.65 -27.60 -6.73
CA ASP A 142 -9.09 -28.91 -7.09
C ASP A 142 -7.55 -28.87 -7.20
N SER A 143 -6.99 -27.77 -7.73
CA SER A 143 -5.55 -27.54 -7.86
C SER A 143 -4.81 -27.61 -6.52
N LEU A 144 -5.44 -27.26 -5.39
CA LEU A 144 -4.80 -27.34 -4.08
C LEU A 144 -4.58 -28.80 -3.69
N LYS A 145 -5.59 -29.65 -3.86
CA LYS A 145 -5.48 -31.07 -3.55
C LYS A 145 -4.38 -31.72 -4.38
N GLU A 146 -4.40 -31.52 -5.70
CA GLU A 146 -3.38 -32.10 -6.58
C GLU A 146 -1.96 -31.62 -6.26
N ALA A 147 -1.80 -30.34 -5.91
CA ALA A 147 -0.49 -29.81 -5.61
C ALA A 147 0.03 -30.24 -4.24
N PHE A 148 -0.81 -30.24 -3.20
CA PHE A 148 -0.40 -30.73 -1.88
C PHE A 148 -0.19 -32.25 -1.87
N ASP A 149 -0.91 -33.02 -2.68
CA ASP A 149 -0.67 -34.46 -2.84
C ASP A 149 0.70 -34.75 -3.52
N LYS A 150 1.20 -33.83 -4.36
CA LYS A 150 2.53 -33.91 -5.01
C LYS A 150 3.68 -33.45 -4.11
N ILE A 151 3.37 -32.60 -3.13
CA ILE A 151 4.32 -32.07 -2.14
C ILE A 151 4.28 -33.02 -0.93
N GLY A 152 5.23 -33.96 -0.86
CA GLY A 152 5.24 -35.00 0.17
C GLY A 152 5.14 -34.45 1.61
N PRO A 153 4.68 -35.25 2.59
CA PRO A 153 4.32 -34.81 3.95
C PRO A 153 5.47 -34.24 4.81
N TYR A 154 6.70 -34.17 4.27
CA TYR A 154 7.91 -33.75 4.97
C TYR A 154 8.51 -32.44 4.47
N THR A 155 7.95 -31.81 3.44
CA THR A 155 8.39 -30.48 3.02
C THR A 155 7.59 -29.42 3.79
N PHE A 156 8.26 -28.74 4.72
CA PHE A 156 7.77 -27.57 5.43
C PHE A 156 7.73 -26.36 4.47
N PHE A 157 7.03 -26.49 3.35
CA PHE A 157 6.89 -25.47 2.34
C PHE A 157 5.60 -24.69 2.58
N PHE A 158 5.73 -23.40 2.85
CA PHE A 158 4.60 -22.48 2.88
C PHE A 158 4.46 -21.85 1.49
N PRO A 159 3.49 -22.28 0.67
CA PRO A 159 3.31 -21.71 -0.65
C PRO A 159 3.06 -20.20 -0.56
N LYS A 160 3.79 -19.44 -1.38
CA LYS A 160 3.53 -18.01 -1.53
C LYS A 160 2.34 -17.86 -2.48
N PHE A 161 1.19 -17.50 -1.91
CA PHE A 161 -0.01 -17.18 -2.68
C PHE A 161 0.06 -15.75 -3.19
N GLU A 162 -0.52 -15.54 -4.37
CA GLU A 162 -0.59 -14.25 -5.04
C GLU A 162 -1.99 -14.04 -5.61
N ALA A 163 -2.43 -12.78 -5.59
CA ALA A 163 -3.65 -12.31 -6.22
C ALA A 163 -3.25 -11.35 -7.35
N THR A 164 -3.81 -11.54 -8.54
CA THR A 164 -3.51 -10.71 -9.72
C THR A 164 -4.79 -10.38 -10.49
N SER A 165 -4.79 -9.26 -11.19
CA SER A 165 -5.87 -8.95 -12.15
C SER A 165 -5.83 -9.91 -13.34
N THR A 166 -6.95 -10.01 -14.03
CA THR A 166 -7.07 -10.72 -15.31
C THR A 166 -7.44 -9.74 -16.43
N SER A 167 -7.36 -10.20 -17.68
CA SER A 167 -7.79 -9.40 -18.84
C SER A 167 -9.29 -9.07 -18.83
N ILE A 168 -10.07 -9.78 -18.01
CA ILE A 168 -11.52 -9.64 -17.84
C ILE A 168 -11.90 -8.99 -16.51
N SER A 169 -10.93 -8.64 -15.66
CA SER A 169 -11.14 -7.71 -14.56
C SER A 169 -11.64 -6.37 -15.11
N ASP A 170 -12.47 -5.65 -14.33
CA ASP A 170 -12.82 -4.28 -14.70
C ASP A 170 -11.59 -3.36 -14.70
N THR A 171 -11.74 -2.22 -15.37
CA THR A 171 -10.66 -1.22 -15.52
C THR A 171 -10.08 -0.77 -14.18
N ASN A 172 -10.92 -0.63 -13.15
CA ASN A 172 -10.49 -0.19 -11.83
C ASN A 172 -9.60 -1.24 -11.16
N THR A 173 -10.02 -2.50 -11.19
CA THR A 173 -9.28 -3.63 -10.65
C THR A 173 -7.94 -3.78 -11.37
N GLN A 174 -7.91 -3.66 -12.70
CA GLN A 174 -6.65 -3.68 -13.46
C GLN A 174 -5.71 -2.57 -13.02
N ARG A 175 -6.19 -1.32 -12.96
CA ARG A 175 -5.40 -0.15 -12.53
C ARG A 175 -4.90 -0.27 -11.09
N VAL A 176 -5.72 -0.80 -10.19
CA VAL A 176 -5.33 -1.09 -8.81
C VAL A 176 -4.14 -2.05 -8.79
N PHE A 177 -4.25 -3.22 -9.44
CA PHE A 177 -3.15 -4.20 -9.47
C PHE A 177 -1.90 -3.68 -10.19
N GLU A 178 -2.03 -2.90 -11.27
CA GLU A 178 -0.90 -2.23 -11.92
C GLU A 178 -0.16 -1.28 -10.97
N THR A 179 -0.89 -0.57 -10.11
CA THR A 179 -0.32 0.34 -9.13
C THR A 179 0.34 -0.43 -7.99
N LEU A 180 -0.33 -1.46 -7.47
CA LEU A 180 0.21 -2.32 -6.42
C LEU A 180 1.50 -3.03 -6.85
N ASN A 181 1.59 -3.47 -8.12
CA ASN A 181 2.79 -4.08 -8.66
C ASN A 181 4.01 -3.14 -8.75
N LYS A 182 3.80 -1.83 -8.62
CA LYS A 182 4.89 -0.84 -8.57
C LYS A 182 5.45 -0.65 -7.16
N ILE A 183 4.72 -1.06 -6.12
CA ILE A 183 5.18 -1.02 -4.73
C ILE A 183 6.29 -2.07 -4.56
N LYS A 184 7.43 -1.64 -4.07
CA LYS A 184 8.64 -2.44 -3.85
C LYS A 184 9.06 -2.48 -2.39
N THR A 185 8.61 -1.51 -1.61
CA THR A 185 8.93 -1.36 -0.20
C THR A 185 7.88 -2.08 0.65
N ASP A 186 8.35 -2.83 1.63
CA ASP A 186 7.49 -3.55 2.57
C ASP A 186 7.25 -2.71 3.83
N LEU A 187 6.06 -2.13 3.90
CA LEU A 187 5.53 -1.48 5.09
C LEU A 187 4.57 -2.45 5.76
N VAL A 188 4.99 -2.95 6.92
CA VAL A 188 4.20 -3.88 7.73
C VAL A 188 3.47 -3.11 8.83
N VAL A 189 2.14 -3.23 8.85
CA VAL A 189 1.29 -2.62 9.88
C VAL A 189 0.80 -3.72 10.81
N ASN A 190 1.08 -3.54 12.10
CA ASN A 190 0.52 -4.34 13.18
C ASN A 190 -0.41 -3.43 14.00
N TYR A 191 -1.70 -3.73 13.97
CA TYR A 191 -2.68 -3.00 14.76
C TYR A 191 -2.54 -3.47 16.21
N ARG A 192 -2.33 -2.54 17.14
CA ARG A 192 -2.19 -2.86 18.56
C ARG A 192 -3.39 -2.37 19.33
N ASN A 193 -3.89 -3.21 20.22
CA ASN A 193 -4.93 -2.87 21.17
C ASN A 193 -4.37 -2.93 22.59
N GLU A 194 -3.24 -2.23 22.78
CA GLU A 194 -2.56 -2.11 24.07
C GLU A 194 -1.98 -0.70 24.21
N ASN A 195 -2.11 -0.12 25.40
CA ASN A 195 -1.47 1.15 25.70
C ASN A 195 0.03 0.92 25.94
N LYS A 196 0.89 1.46 25.08
CA LYS A 196 2.36 1.44 25.26
C LYS A 196 2.90 2.67 25.99
N PHE A 197 2.07 3.68 26.23
CA PHE A 197 2.44 4.89 26.95
C PHE A 197 2.20 4.67 28.44
N LYS A 198 3.26 4.25 29.15
CA LYS A 198 3.25 4.23 30.62
C LYS A 198 2.94 5.64 31.12
N ASP A 199 2.06 5.73 32.12
CA ASP A 199 1.63 6.98 32.78
C ASP A 199 0.71 7.91 31.96
N HIS A 200 0.20 7.45 30.80
CA HIS A 200 -0.71 8.21 29.93
C HIS A 200 -1.97 7.40 29.55
N GLU A 201 -2.75 6.97 30.54
CA GLU A 201 -3.96 6.14 30.34
C GLU A 201 -5.03 6.79 29.46
N ASN A 202 -5.08 8.13 29.41
CA ASN A 202 -6.09 8.88 28.66
C ASN A 202 -5.66 9.30 27.23
N HIS A 203 -4.47 8.91 26.77
CA HIS A 203 -3.91 9.33 25.48
C HIS A 203 -3.86 8.21 24.43
N TRP A 204 -4.61 7.14 24.65
CA TRP A 204 -4.72 6.05 23.68
C TRP A 204 -6.19 5.73 23.41
N GLU A 205 -6.48 5.34 22.18
CA GLU A 205 -7.78 4.85 21.77
C GLU A 205 -7.58 3.52 21.04
N ALA A 206 -8.48 2.57 21.29
CA ALA A 206 -8.49 1.33 20.55
C ALA A 206 -8.93 1.57 19.10
N PHE A 207 -8.41 0.80 18.16
CA PHE A 207 -8.89 0.85 16.78
C PHE A 207 -10.38 0.50 16.72
N THR A 208 -11.16 1.43 16.17
CA THR A 208 -12.48 1.16 15.60
C THR A 208 -12.33 0.59 14.19
N PRO A 209 -13.36 -0.08 13.62
CA PRO A 209 -13.31 -0.50 12.22
C PRO A 209 -12.92 0.64 11.27
N GLN A 210 -13.54 1.81 11.43
CA GLN A 210 -13.32 2.97 10.58
C GLN A 210 -11.87 3.48 10.68
N THR A 211 -11.35 3.66 11.89
CA THR A 211 -9.98 4.14 12.08
C THR A 211 -8.95 3.15 11.55
N ALA A 212 -9.23 1.83 11.62
CA ALA A 212 -8.38 0.82 11.03
C ALA A 212 -8.39 0.88 9.49
N GLU A 213 -9.57 1.07 8.86
CA GLU A 213 -9.70 1.28 7.42
C GLU A 213 -8.90 2.51 6.96
N GLU A 214 -9.16 3.67 7.57
CA GLU A 214 -8.51 4.94 7.23
C GLU A 214 -6.99 4.88 7.43
N PHE A 215 -6.53 4.29 8.53
CA PHE A 215 -5.09 4.14 8.79
C PHE A 215 -4.43 3.22 7.77
N THR A 216 -5.07 2.11 7.40
CA THR A 216 -4.56 1.19 6.37
C THR A 216 -4.44 1.91 5.02
N ASN A 217 -5.46 2.67 4.64
CA ASN A 217 -5.46 3.45 3.40
C ASN A 217 -4.39 4.54 3.42
N LEU A 218 -4.19 5.21 4.56
CA LEU A 218 -3.11 6.18 4.74
C LEU A 218 -1.73 5.51 4.56
N MET A 219 -1.52 4.32 5.11
CA MET A 219 -0.27 3.57 4.96
C MET A 219 -0.03 3.15 3.50
N LEU A 220 -1.08 2.73 2.78
CA LEU A 220 -1.03 2.46 1.33
C LEU A 220 -0.71 3.71 0.49
N ASN A 221 -1.30 4.85 0.84
CA ASN A 221 -1.01 6.13 0.19
C ASN A 221 0.44 6.55 0.44
N MET A 222 0.90 6.44 1.69
CA MET A 222 2.27 6.81 2.07
C MET A 222 3.30 5.96 1.34
N ILE A 223 3.11 4.64 1.26
CA ILE A 223 4.07 3.77 0.57
C ILE A 223 4.10 4.03 -0.94
N ALA A 224 2.97 4.34 -1.56
CA ALA A 224 2.92 4.72 -2.96
C ALA A 224 3.72 6.01 -3.23
N VAL A 225 3.65 7.00 -2.33
CA VAL A 225 4.47 8.22 -2.39
C VAL A 225 5.96 7.88 -2.27
N LEU A 226 6.36 7.12 -1.24
CA LEU A 226 7.76 6.77 -0.97
C LEU A 226 8.39 5.95 -2.11
N ASP A 227 7.63 5.07 -2.73
CA ASP A 227 8.08 4.27 -3.87
C ASP A 227 8.03 5.02 -5.21
N SER A 228 7.33 6.16 -5.27
CA SER A 228 7.26 6.96 -6.49
C SER A 228 8.63 7.50 -6.90
N GLN A 229 8.88 7.56 -8.20
CA GLN A 229 10.07 8.22 -8.73
C GLN A 229 10.10 9.70 -8.33
N SER A 230 8.94 10.37 -8.37
CA SER A 230 8.81 11.80 -8.05
C SER A 230 9.31 12.14 -6.64
N TRP A 231 9.01 11.32 -5.63
CA TRP A 231 9.51 11.52 -4.27
C TRP A 231 11.03 11.35 -4.21
N GLY A 232 11.56 10.30 -4.85
CA GLY A 232 13.01 10.07 -4.90
C GLY A 232 13.74 11.25 -5.56
N ASP A 233 13.23 11.73 -6.69
CA ASP A 233 13.79 12.87 -7.41
C ASP A 233 13.69 14.16 -6.58
N ALA A 234 12.59 14.36 -5.83
CA ALA A 234 12.44 15.50 -4.92
C ALA A 234 13.48 15.48 -3.79
N ILE A 235 13.78 14.31 -3.21
CA ILE A 235 14.84 14.16 -2.19
C ILE A 235 16.22 14.45 -2.78
N LEU A 236 16.55 13.89 -3.96
CA LEU A 236 17.84 14.13 -4.61
C LEU A 236 18.05 15.61 -4.97
N ASN A 237 17.01 16.25 -5.50
CA ASN A 237 17.06 17.63 -5.98
C ASN A 237 16.72 18.68 -4.90
N ALA A 238 16.51 18.28 -3.64
CA ALA A 238 16.17 19.19 -2.57
C ALA A 238 17.22 20.33 -2.45
N PRO A 239 16.82 21.61 -2.40
CA PRO A 239 17.75 22.75 -2.36
C PRO A 239 18.31 23.01 -0.95
N PHE A 240 18.23 22.03 -0.06
CA PHE A 240 18.67 22.09 1.34
C PHE A 240 19.26 20.75 1.76
N GLU A 241 20.00 20.78 2.88
CA GLU A 241 20.57 19.58 3.49
C GLU A 241 19.60 18.95 4.48
N PHE A 242 19.53 17.62 4.44
CA PHE A 242 18.83 16.83 5.45
C PHE A 242 19.78 16.53 6.59
N THR A 243 19.31 16.61 7.83
CA THR A 243 20.16 16.41 9.01
C THR A 243 19.56 15.40 9.97
N ASN A 244 20.41 14.73 10.73
CA ASN A 244 20.01 13.87 11.83
C ASN A 244 21.07 13.90 12.94
N SER A 245 20.71 14.42 14.10
CA SER A 245 21.56 14.37 15.29
C SER A 245 21.21 13.14 16.13
N SER A 246 22.21 12.59 16.81
CA SER A 246 22.02 11.45 17.71
C SER A 246 21.35 11.82 19.04
N THR A 247 21.12 13.10 19.30
CA THR A 247 20.50 13.61 20.53
C THR A 247 19.42 14.63 20.20
N ASP A 248 18.35 14.60 20.98
CA ASP A 248 17.27 15.59 20.90
C ASP A 248 17.76 16.98 21.35
N CYS A 249 17.17 18.02 20.77
CA CYS A 249 17.50 19.43 21.05
C CYS A 249 17.21 19.82 22.51
N ASP A 250 16.26 19.14 23.15
CA ASP A 250 15.92 19.38 24.56
C ASP A 250 17.01 18.90 25.53
N ASN A 251 17.82 17.90 25.13
CA ASN A 251 18.84 17.31 25.99
C ASN A 251 20.22 17.96 25.82
N ASP A 252 20.58 18.30 24.57
CA ASP A 252 21.86 18.94 24.25
C ASP A 252 21.65 19.98 23.14
N PRO A 253 21.32 21.24 23.52
CA PRO A 253 21.10 22.31 22.55
C PRO A 253 22.28 22.57 21.62
N SER A 254 23.52 22.21 22.05
CA SER A 254 24.73 22.40 21.25
C SER A 254 24.83 21.45 20.04
N LYS A 255 24.09 20.33 20.07
CA LYS A 255 24.00 19.34 18.99
C LYS A 255 22.67 19.39 18.23
N CYS A 256 21.87 20.42 18.47
CA CYS A 256 20.58 20.60 17.83
C CYS A 256 20.77 20.98 16.36
N VAL A 257 20.14 20.23 15.45
CA VAL A 257 20.24 20.43 13.99
C VAL A 257 18.86 20.64 13.34
N ASN A 258 17.97 21.33 14.04
CA ASN A 258 16.62 21.59 13.54
C ASN A 258 16.62 22.57 12.35
N PRO A 259 15.78 22.32 11.33
CA PRO A 259 15.54 23.31 10.30
C PRO A 259 14.88 24.55 10.91
N GLY A 260 15.31 25.74 10.45
CA GLY A 260 14.66 27.00 10.77
C GLY A 260 13.28 27.11 10.10
N VAL A 261 12.62 28.26 10.30
CA VAL A 261 11.28 28.52 9.75
C VAL A 261 11.20 28.42 8.22
N ASN A 262 12.33 28.61 7.53
CA ASN A 262 12.47 28.45 6.09
C ASN A 262 12.77 27.01 5.63
N GLY A 263 12.70 26.03 6.55
CA GLY A 263 13.00 24.62 6.28
C GLY A 263 14.49 24.30 6.11
N ARG A 264 15.39 25.26 6.32
CA ARG A 264 16.84 25.08 6.15
C ARG A 264 17.53 25.03 7.50
N VAL A 265 18.49 24.13 7.63
CA VAL A 265 19.38 24.10 8.79
C VAL A 265 20.37 25.27 8.75
N ASP A 266 20.93 25.65 9.91
CA ASP A 266 21.99 26.65 9.98
C ASP A 266 23.16 26.23 9.07
N SER A 267 23.69 27.18 8.29
CA SER A 267 24.90 27.01 7.48
C SER A 267 26.12 26.47 8.24
N LYS A 268 26.12 26.55 9.58
CA LYS A 268 27.18 26.06 10.47
C LYS A 268 26.93 24.65 11.02
N VAL A 269 25.92 23.93 10.54
CA VAL A 269 25.73 22.53 10.94
C VAL A 269 26.99 21.72 10.60
N ASP A 270 27.44 20.93 11.58
CA ASP A 270 28.56 20.03 11.42
C ASP A 270 28.24 19.00 10.33
N GLN A 271 29.18 18.79 9.41
CA GLN A 271 29.06 17.86 8.29
C GLN A 271 28.70 16.44 8.75
N GLN A 272 29.06 16.06 9.97
CA GLN A 272 28.73 14.75 10.54
C GLN A 272 27.22 14.50 10.67
N TYR A 273 26.40 15.55 10.75
CA TYR A 273 24.95 15.43 10.89
C TYR A 273 24.21 15.43 9.55
N ILE A 274 24.90 15.77 8.45
CA ILE A 274 24.29 15.84 7.11
C ILE A 274 24.08 14.42 6.59
N LEU A 275 22.85 14.14 6.17
CA LEU A 275 22.46 12.86 5.60
C LEU A 275 22.73 12.82 4.10
N ASN A 276 23.28 11.70 3.64
CA ASN A 276 23.37 11.41 2.22
C ASN A 276 21.95 11.22 1.63
N LYS A 277 21.57 12.06 0.65
CA LYS A 277 20.24 12.03 0.01
C LYS A 277 19.87 10.68 -0.59
N GLN A 278 20.81 10.00 -1.26
CA GLN A 278 20.57 8.65 -1.78
C GLN A 278 20.38 7.65 -0.64
N GLY A 279 21.14 7.80 0.45
CA GLY A 279 20.97 7.02 1.67
C GLY A 279 19.58 7.16 2.29
N ILE A 280 19.00 8.36 2.29
CA ILE A 280 17.61 8.59 2.75
C ILE A 280 16.63 7.75 1.93
N ILE A 281 16.70 7.85 0.61
CA ILE A 281 15.83 7.08 -0.30
C ILE A 281 15.97 5.59 -0.05
N ASN A 282 17.21 5.11 0.07
CA ASN A 282 17.49 3.70 0.29
C ASN A 282 16.97 3.22 1.65
N ASN A 283 17.04 4.05 2.70
CA ASN A 283 16.54 3.70 4.04
C ASN A 283 15.02 3.57 4.05
N PHE A 284 14.30 4.49 3.41
CA PHE A 284 12.84 4.42 3.30
C PHE A 284 12.36 3.28 2.39
N ARG A 285 13.16 2.90 1.39
CA ARG A 285 12.84 1.81 0.45
C ARG A 285 13.42 0.45 0.81
N LYS A 286 14.07 0.35 1.97
CA LYS A 286 14.73 -0.89 2.38
C LYS A 286 13.67 -1.96 2.64
N LYS A 287 13.83 -3.13 2.05
CA LYS A 287 13.08 -4.32 2.47
C LYS A 287 13.59 -4.72 3.86
N ILE A 288 12.71 -4.67 4.85
CA ILE A 288 12.98 -5.13 6.22
C ILE A 288 12.86 -6.66 6.25
#